data_AF-A0A7C0U3U9-F1
#
_entry.id   AF-A0A7C0U3U9-F1
#
_cell.length_a   1.000
_cell.length_b   1.000
_cell.length_c   1.000
_cell.angle_alpha   90.00
_cell.angle_beta   90.00
_cell.angle_gamma   90.00
#
_symmetry.space_group_name_H-M   'P 1'
#
loop_
_entity.id
_entity.type
_entity.pdbx_description
1 polymer ?
#
loop_
_entity_poly.entity_id
_entity_poly.type
_entity_poly.pdbx_seq_one_letter_code
_entity_poly.pdbx_strand_id
1 'polypeptide(L)' 'MLSRKYYKMIAKVMNDLRPIQTDLENKECFIIRKRQWEKTVLKLCEIFKQDNPRFDSQKFINACYGK' A
#
# COMPACT_ATOMS: atom_id res chain seq x y z
N MET A 1 -1.34 7.41 -18.10
CA MET A 1 -2.31 6.52 -17.46
C MET A 1 -1.77 5.10 -17.30
N LEU A 2 -1.60 4.65 -16.05
CA LEU A 2 -1.17 3.27 -15.77
C LEU A 2 -2.27 2.26 -16.10
N SER A 3 -1.88 1.11 -16.67
CA SER A 3 -2.80 -0.01 -16.91
C SER A 3 -3.15 -0.76 -15.62
N ARG A 4 -4.27 -1.50 -15.64
CA ARG A 4 -4.69 -2.38 -14.54
C ARG A 4 -3.61 -3.36 -14.09
N LYS A 5 -2.75 -3.83 -15.01
CA LYS A 5 -1.64 -4.74 -14.70
C LYS A 5 -0.62 -4.08 -13.76
N TYR A 6 -0.32 -2.80 -13.98
CA TYR A 6 0.64 -2.06 -13.15
C TYR A 6 0.09 -1.82 -11.74
N TYR A 7 -1.17 -1.41 -11.59
CA TYR A 7 -1.77 -1.25 -10.26
C TYR A 7 -1.73 -2.55 -9.46
N LYS A 8 -2.00 -3.71 -10.08
CA LYS A 8 -1.87 -5.02 -9.42
C LYS A 8 -0.45 -5.33 -9.00
N MET A 9 0.52 -5.06 -9.87
CA MET A 9 1.94 -5.30 -9.59
C MET A 9 2.42 -4.43 -8.42
N ILE A 10 2.05 -3.15 -8.42
CA ILE A 10 2.39 -2.21 -7.34
C ILE A 10 1.71 -2.65 -6.03
N ALA A 11 0.43 -3.04 -6.07
CA ALA A 11 -0.26 -3.53 -4.88
C ALA A 11 0.41 -4.78 -4.30
N LYS A 12 0.88 -5.69 -5.15
CA LYS A 12 1.66 -6.86 -4.73
C LYS A 12 2.97 -6.45 -4.05
N VAL A 13 3.75 -5.56 -4.67
CA VAL A 13 4.99 -5.05 -4.07
C VAL A 13 4.72 -4.39 -2.71
N MET A 14 3.65 -3.60 -2.60
CA MET A 14 3.27 -3.00 -1.32
C MET A 14 2.87 -4.04 -0.28
N ASN A 15 2.19 -5.12 -0.69
CA ASN A 15 1.86 -6.22 0.20
C ASN A 15 3.12 -6.95 0.69
N ASP A 16 4.05 -7.24 -0.20
CA ASP A 16 5.33 -7.90 0.11
C ASP A 16 6.20 -7.03 1.04
N LEU A 17 6.13 -5.70 0.91
CA LEU A 17 6.83 -4.73 1.77
C LEU A 17 6.09 -4.38 3.07
N ARG A 18 4.94 -4.99 3.34
CA ARG A 18 4.15 -4.69 4.53
C ARG A 18 4.98 -5.01 5.78
N PRO A 19 5.11 -4.07 6.74
CA PRO A 19 5.79 -4.34 7.99
C PRO A 19 5.14 -5.50 8.74
N ILE A 20 5.96 -6.49 9.10
CA ILE A 20 5.61 -7.58 10.01
C ILE A 20 6.35 -7.29 11.31
N GLN A 21 5.63 -7.44 12.44
CA GLN A 21 6.24 -7.31 13.75
C GLN A 21 7.02 -8.58 14.05
N THR A 22 8.33 -8.44 14.25
CA THR A 22 9.16 -9.53 14.73
C THR A 22 9.30 -9.45 16.25
N ASP A 23 9.58 -10.59 16.86
CA ASP A 23 9.91 -10.80 18.26
C ASP A 23 11.11 -9.97 18.75
N LEU A 24 12.10 -9.73 17.87
CA LEU A 24 13.29 -8.91 18.19
C LEU A 24 13.07 -7.40 18.03
N GLU A 25 11.94 -6.96 17.49
CA GLU A 25 11.71 -5.55 17.17
C GLU A 25 10.99 -4.83 18.31
N ASN A 26 11.45 -3.61 18.62
CA ASN A 26 10.73 -2.72 19.51
C ASN A 26 9.34 -2.37 18.94
N LYS A 27 8.30 -2.50 19.77
CA LYS A 27 6.91 -2.23 19.39
C LYS A 27 6.68 -0.85 18.76
N GLU A 28 7.35 0.19 19.25
CA GLU A 28 7.21 1.55 18.71
C GLU A 28 7.82 1.67 17.31
N CYS A 29 8.96 1.02 17.05
CA CYS A 29 9.56 0.97 15.72
C CYS A 29 8.62 0.30 14.71
N PHE A 30 8.00 -0.83 15.09
CA PHE A 30 7.00 -1.50 14.28
C PHE A 30 5.83 -0.56 13.94
N ILE A 31 5.28 0.14 14.95
CA ILE A 31 4.17 1.07 14.78
C ILE A 31 4.53 2.20 13.80
N ILE A 32 5.73 2.78 13.93
CA ILE A 32 6.20 3.84 13.03
C ILE A 32 6.28 3.33 11.59
N ARG A 33 6.93 2.18 11.35
CA ARG A 33 7.05 1.59 10.00
C ARG A 33 5.69 1.27 9.41
N LYS A 34 4.79 0.68 10.20
CA LYS A 34 3.43 0.37 9.78
C LYS A 34 2.68 1.64 9.36
N ARG A 35 2.70 2.70 10.18
CA ARG A 35 2.06 3.99 9.85
C ARG A 35 2.64 4.62 8.59
N GLN A 36 3.96 4.56 8.41
CA GLN A 36 4.61 5.06 7.19
C GLN A 36 4.15 4.29 5.96
N TRP A 37 4.11 2.96 6.03
CA TRP A 37 3.62 2.12 4.96
C TRP A 37 2.15 2.44 4.61
N GLU A 38 1.28 2.60 5.60
CA GLU A 38 -0.13 2.97 5.41
C GLU A 38 -0.27 4.33 4.70
N LYS A 39 0.50 5.34 5.14
CA LYS A 39 0.55 6.65 4.48
C LYS A 39 1.03 6.55 3.04
N THR A 40 2.02 5.72 2.75
CA THR A 40 2.50 5.50 1.37
C THR A 40 1.40 4.89 0.50
N VAL A 41 0.68 3.87 0.99
CA VAL A 41 -0.45 3.27 0.25
C VAL A 41 -1.53 4.31 -0.07
N LEU A 42 -1.88 5.16 0.90
CA LEU A 42 -2.86 6.23 0.69
C LEU A 42 -2.34 7.28 -0.31
N LYS A 43 -1.06 7.65 -0.23
CA LYS A 43 -0.47 8.61 -1.16
C LYS A 43 -0.45 8.10 -2.60
N LEU A 44 -0.18 6.81 -2.80
CA LEU A 44 -0.30 6.17 -4.10
C LEU A 44 -1.74 6.21 -4.62
N CYS A 45 -2.74 6.02 -3.75
CA CYS A 45 -4.14 6.14 -4.16
C CYS A 45 -4.50 7.55 -4.64
N GLU A 46 -4.00 8.59 -3.97
CA GLU A 46 -4.18 9.98 -4.40
C GLU A 46 -3.58 10.21 -5.80
N ILE A 47 -2.33 9.80 -6.00
CA ILE A 47 -1.62 9.93 -7.29
C ILE A 47 -2.37 9.18 -8.39
N PHE A 48 -2.83 7.96 -8.12
CA PHE A 48 -3.55 7.15 -9.11
C PHE A 48 -4.94 7.68 -9.42
N LYS A 49 -5.64 8.29 -8.45
CA LYS A 49 -6.90 9.00 -8.71
C LYS A 49 -6.70 10.25 -9.56
N GLN A 50 -5.60 10.97 -9.35
CA GLN A 50 -5.25 12.14 -10.16
C GLN A 50 -4.93 11.74 -11.61
N ASP A 51 -4.20 10.66 -11.84
CA ASP A 51 -3.89 10.12 -13.18
C ASP A 51 -5.10 9.42 -13.84
N ASN A 52 -5.98 8.80 -13.03
CA ASN A 52 -7.15 8.07 -13.50
C ASN A 52 -8.34 8.24 -12.53
N PRO A 53 -9.32 9.10 -12.85
CA PRO A 53 -10.49 9.33 -11.98
C PRO A 53 -11.36 8.09 -11.73
N ARG A 54 -11.27 7.06 -12.59
CA ARG A 54 -12.00 5.79 -12.44
C ARG A 54 -11.24 4.77 -11.57
N PHE A 55 -10.09 5.14 -11.01
CA PHE A 55 -9.31 4.26 -10.15
C PHE A 55 -10.05 3.95 -8.85
N ASP A 56 -10.23 2.66 -8.58
CA ASP A 56 -10.84 2.15 -7.36
C ASP A 56 -9.78 2.03 -6.25
N SER A 57 -9.68 3.07 -5.42
CA SER A 57 -8.75 3.11 -4.29
C SER A 57 -9.03 2.00 -3.27
N GLN A 58 -10.29 1.66 -3.03
CA GLN A 58 -10.62 0.67 -2.02
C GLN A 58 -10.12 -0.71 -2.43
N LYS A 59 -10.31 -1.07 -3.69
CA LYS A 59 -9.80 -2.32 -4.24
C LYS A 59 -8.29 -2.41 -4.23
N PHE A 60 -7.61 -1.30 -4.54
CA PHE A 60 -6.14 -1.24 -4.46
C PHE A 60 -5.65 -1.38 -3.01
N ILE A 61 -6.26 -0.68 -2.06
CA ILE A 61 -5.94 -0.80 -0.63
C ILE A 61 -6.13 -2.25 -0.20
N ASN A 62 -7.28 -2.87 -0.47
CA ASN A 62 -7.52 -4.27 -0.11
C ASN A 62 -6.42 -5.19 -0.64
N ALA A 63 -6.02 -5.01 -1.90
CA ALA A 63 -4.92 -5.78 -2.51
C ALA A 63 -3.58 -5.55 -1.79
N CYS A 64 -3.23 -4.31 -1.39
CA CYS A 64 -2.03 -4.03 -0.59
C CYS A 64 -2.06 -4.72 0.78
N TYR A 65 -3.24 -4.91 1.37
CA TYR A 65 -3.40 -5.62 2.64
C TYR A 65 -3.48 -7.15 2.47
N GLY A 66 -3.52 -7.66 1.24
CA GLY A 66 -3.66 -9.08 0.93
C GLY A 66 -5.09 -9.61 1.10
N LYS A 67 -6.08 -8.74 0.91
CA LYS A 67 -7.52 -9.04 1.00
C LYS A 67 -8.21 -9.04 -0.37
#